data_AF-A0A4R0QTB6-F1
#
_entry.id   AF-A0A4R0QTB6-F1
#
_cell.length_a   1.000
_cell.length_b   1.000
_cell.length_c   1.000
_cell.angle_alpha   90.00
_cell.angle_beta   90.00
_cell.angle_gamma   90.00
#
_symmetry.space_group_name_H-M   'P 1'
#
loop_
_entity.id
_entity.type
_entity.pdbx_description
1 polymer ?
#
loop_
_entity_poly.entity_id
_entity_poly.type
_entity_poly.pdbx_seq_one_letter_code
_entity_poly.pdbx_strand_id
1 'polypeptide(L)'
;MLEKAGYYPAPLLVKPQKKYATVQLNEVLYTHPSNQLIGPAPKKGAVIKLFYVNETIRKLIINRLPKMAELKKEANHARFKENVQSLQDILPRRK
;
A
#
# COMPACT_ATOMS: atom_id res chain seq x y z
N MET A 1 -4.68 27.67 -1.85
CA MET A 1 -5.94 27.68 -2.63
C MET A 1 -7.10 27.02 -1.89
N LEU A 2 -6.94 25.85 -1.27
CA LEU A 2 -8.02 25.18 -0.52
C LEU A 2 -8.52 25.97 0.71
N GLU A 3 -7.60 26.50 1.52
CA GLU A 3 -7.95 27.31 2.70
C GLU A 3 -8.70 28.59 2.31
N LYS A 4 -8.26 29.25 1.23
CA LYS A 4 -8.94 30.42 0.66
C LYS A 4 -10.35 30.11 0.15
N ALA A 5 -10.60 28.86 -0.24
CA ALA A 5 -11.93 28.38 -0.63
C ALA A 5 -12.79 27.91 0.57
N GLY A 6 -12.26 28.00 1.80
CA GLY A 6 -12.95 27.62 3.02
C GLY A 6 -12.84 26.14 3.38
N TYR A 7 -11.85 25.41 2.85
CA TYR A 7 -11.60 24.01 3.18
C TYR A 7 -10.40 23.85 4.10
N TYR A 8 -10.37 22.75 4.87
CA TYR A 8 -9.23 22.40 5.73
C TYR A 8 -8.37 21.31 5.06
N PRO A 9 -7.18 21.64 4.52
CA PRO A 9 -6.30 20.64 3.94
C PRO A 9 -5.64 19.78 5.03
N ALA A 10 -5.69 18.47 4.87
CA ALA A 10 -5.04 17.52 5.77
C ALA A 10 -4.02 16.66 4.98
N PRO A 11 -2.72 16.94 5.08
CA PRO A 11 -1.69 16.15 4.39
C PRO A 11 -1.54 14.77 5.05
N LEU A 12 -1.66 13.70 4.27
CA LEU A 12 -1.57 12.32 4.71
C LEU A 12 -0.59 11.51 3.85
N LEU A 13 0.17 10.64 4.50
CA LEU A 13 1.04 9.71 3.80
C LEU A 13 0.23 8.56 3.19
N VAL A 14 0.58 8.18 1.97
CA VAL A 14 0.03 6.96 1.35
C VAL A 14 0.57 5.71 2.05
N LYS A 15 -0.22 4.63 1.98
CA LYS A 15 0.29 3.30 2.34
C LYS A 15 1.41 2.91 1.36
N PRO A 16 2.52 2.32 1.84
CA PRO A 16 3.60 1.85 0.96
C PRO A 16 3.08 0.85 -0.07
N GLN A 17 3.13 1.21 -1.35
CA GLN A 17 2.75 0.35 -2.48
C GLN A 17 3.77 0.48 -3.60
N LYS A 18 4.03 -0.62 -4.33
CA LYS A 18 5.03 -0.66 -5.41
C LYS A 18 4.79 0.40 -6.50
N LYS A 19 3.52 0.69 -6.80
CA LYS A 19 3.13 1.70 -7.80
C LYS A 19 3.60 3.12 -7.48
N TYR A 20 3.97 3.40 -6.23
CA TYR A 20 4.45 4.70 -5.79
C TYR A 20 5.98 4.82 -5.74
N ALA A 21 6.72 3.80 -6.23
CA ALA A 21 8.19 3.82 -6.21
C ALA A 21 8.81 4.91 -7.11
N THR A 22 8.13 5.23 -8.21
CA THR A 22 8.59 6.14 -9.28
C THR A 22 7.90 7.50 -9.24
N VAL A 23 7.00 7.72 -8.27
CA VAL A 23 6.27 8.98 -8.10
C VAL A 23 7.18 10.05 -7.51
N GLN A 24 6.94 11.32 -7.85
CA GLN A 24 7.65 12.45 -7.27
C GLN A 24 7.34 12.61 -5.77
N LEU A 25 8.36 13.04 -5.03
CA LEU A 25 8.23 13.25 -3.59
C LEU A 25 7.48 14.54 -3.30
N ASN A 26 6.71 14.52 -2.21
CA ASN A 26 5.95 15.66 -1.69
C ASN A 26 4.91 16.24 -2.67
N GLU A 27 4.56 15.48 -3.71
CA GLU A 27 3.49 15.79 -4.64
C GLU A 27 2.17 15.15 -4.20
N VAL A 28 1.07 15.90 -4.33
CA VAL A 28 -0.27 15.38 -4.04
C VAL A 28 -0.69 14.43 -5.15
N LEU A 29 -0.83 13.15 -4.82
CA LEU A 29 -1.21 12.09 -5.75
C LEU A 29 -2.72 12.04 -6.00
N TYR A 30 -3.48 12.14 -4.93
CA TYR A 30 -4.93 12.13 -4.97
C TYR A 30 -5.50 12.77 -3.71
N THR A 31 -6.75 13.19 -3.79
CA THR A 31 -7.46 13.83 -2.69
C THR A 31 -8.68 13.02 -2.27
N HIS A 32 -9.11 13.22 -1.03
CA HIS A 32 -10.37 12.68 -0.56
C HIS A 32 -11.14 13.73 0.28
N PRO A 33 -12.39 14.05 -0.09
CA PRO A 33 -13.11 13.61 -1.28
C PRO A 33 -12.42 14.02 -2.60
N SER A 34 -12.55 13.19 -3.63
CA SER A 34 -11.90 13.44 -4.92
C SER A 34 -12.69 14.48 -5.71
N ASN A 35 -12.00 15.42 -6.33
CA ASN A 35 -12.60 16.41 -7.23
C ASN A 35 -13.10 15.80 -8.55
N GLN A 36 -12.71 14.56 -8.86
CA GLN A 36 -13.07 13.87 -10.10
C GLN A 36 -14.34 13.01 -9.98
N LEU A 37 -14.89 12.86 -8.76
CA LEU A 37 -16.11 12.09 -8.57
C LEU A 37 -17.33 12.94 -8.95
N ILE A 38 -18.14 12.40 -9.86
CA ILE A 38 -19.50 12.86 -10.14
C ILE A 38 -20.28 12.74 -8.81
N GLY A 39 -20.42 13.85 -8.11
CA GLY A 39 -21.00 13.90 -6.77
C GLY A 39 -21.04 15.34 -6.25
N PRO A 40 -21.83 15.62 -5.20
CA PRO A 40 -21.91 16.96 -4.65
C PRO A 40 -20.54 17.39 -4.12
N ALA A 41 -20.15 18.62 -4.47
CA ALA A 41 -18.92 19.21 -3.95
C ALA A 41 -18.94 19.17 -2.41
N PRO A 42 -17.78 18.93 -1.76
CA PRO A 42 -17.68 18.99 -0.31
C PRO A 42 -18.17 20.34 0.22
N LYS A 43 -18.88 20.32 1.35
CA LYS A 43 -19.35 21.55 2.01
C LYS A 43 -18.17 22.42 2.41
N LYS A 44 -18.33 23.75 2.36
CA LYS A 44 -17.37 24.67 2.99
C LYS A 44 -17.19 24.30 4.46
N GLY A 45 -15.94 24.35 4.94
CA GLY A 45 -15.53 23.85 6.25
C GLY A 45 -15.18 22.37 6.28
N ALA A 46 -15.30 21.63 5.16
CA ALA A 46 -14.91 20.23 5.11
C ALA A 46 -13.38 20.04 5.10
N VAL A 47 -12.96 18.90 5.66
CA VAL A 47 -11.56 18.45 5.62
C VAL A 47 -11.29 17.75 4.29
N ILE A 48 -10.27 18.21 3.57
CA ILE A 48 -9.81 17.60 2.32
C ILE A 48 -8.47 16.90 2.60
N LYS A 49 -8.49 15.57 2.55
CA LYS A 49 -7.29 14.75 2.73
C LYS A 49 -6.45 14.80 1.47
N LEU A 50 -5.17 15.15 1.60
CA LEU A 50 -4.19 15.24 0.52
C LEU A 50 -3.19 14.11 0.67
N PHE A 51 -3.25 13.12 -0.21
CA PHE A 51 -2.35 11.96 -0.13
C PHE A 51 -1.07 12.20 -0.91
N TYR A 52 0.08 12.00 -0.28
CA TYR A 52 1.40 12.20 -0.89
C TYR A 52 2.40 11.11 -0.47
N VAL A 53 3.53 11.08 -1.18
CA VAL A 53 4.68 10.22 -0.88
C VAL A 53 5.82 11.09 -0.37
N ASN A 54 6.41 10.72 0.76
CA ASN A 54 7.66 11.34 1.24
C ASN A 54 8.83 10.35 1.15
N GLU A 55 10.03 10.82 1.47
CA GLU A 55 11.23 9.99 1.44
C GLU A 55 11.13 8.73 2.29
N THR A 56 10.53 8.82 3.48
CA THR A 56 10.38 7.69 4.39
C THR A 56 9.55 6.58 3.76
N ILE A 57 8.40 6.93 3.17
CA ILE A 57 7.55 5.96 2.47
C ILE A 57 8.26 5.41 1.24
N ARG A 58 8.97 6.23 0.48
CA ARG A 58 9.72 5.77 -0.70
C ARG A 58 10.84 4.78 -0.33
N LYS A 59 11.60 5.05 0.73
CA LYS A 59 12.62 4.12 1.27
C LYS A 59 11.99 2.80 1.71
N LEU A 60 10.82 2.83 2.37
CA LEU A 60 10.08 1.63 2.73
C LEU A 60 9.63 0.83 1.51
N ILE A 61 9.15 1.50 0.46
CA ILE A 61 8.71 0.87 -0.78
C ILE A 61 9.88 0.18 -1.48
N ILE A 62 11.02 0.86 -1.62
CA ILE A 62 12.17 0.35 -2.36
C ILE A 62 12.87 -0.76 -1.57
N ASN A 63 13.10 -0.57 -0.27
CA ASN A 63 13.97 -1.47 0.50
C ASN A 63 13.21 -2.57 1.23
N ARG A 64 12.01 -2.29 1.76
CA ARG A 64 11.28 -3.25 2.62
C ARG A 64 10.26 -4.10 1.86
N LEU A 65 9.53 -3.54 0.90
CA LEU A 65 8.51 -4.33 0.19
C LEU A 65 9.08 -5.56 -0.55
N PRO A 66 10.22 -5.48 -1.26
CA PRO A 66 10.81 -6.66 -1.91
C PRO A 66 11.24 -7.70 -0.88
N LYS A 67 11.96 -7.29 0.16
CA LYS A 67 12.43 -8.20 1.23
C LYS A 67 11.28 -8.92 1.93
N MET A 68 10.18 -8.22 2.21
CA MET A 68 8.99 -8.84 2.80
C MET A 68 8.29 -9.81 1.83
N ALA A 69 8.35 -9.54 0.52
CA ALA A 69 7.80 -10.46 -0.48
C ALA A 69 8.64 -11.73 -0.61
N GLU A 70 9.97 -11.63 -0.55
CA GLU A 70 10.89 -12.78 -0.55
C GLU A 70 10.69 -13.64 0.69
N LEU A 71 10.71 -13.05 1.89
CA LEU A 71 10.46 -13.78 3.14
C LEU A 71 9.11 -14.52 3.12
N LYS A 72 8.07 -13.90 2.55
CA LYS A 72 6.76 -14.57 2.39
C LYS A 72 6.83 -15.75 1.43
N LYS A 73 7.56 -15.62 0.31
CA LYS A 73 7.75 -16.71 -0.65
C LYS A 73 8.52 -17.87 -0.02
N GLU A 74 9.60 -17.57 0.69
CA GLU A 74 10.42 -18.57 1.39
C GLU A 74 9.61 -19.28 2.47
N ALA A 75 8.87 -18.54 3.30
CA ALA A 75 8.01 -19.13 4.34
C ALA A 75 6.93 -20.03 3.74
N ASN A 76 6.32 -19.63 2.63
CA ASN A 76 5.33 -20.45 1.93
C ASN A 76 5.97 -21.72 1.33
N HIS A 77 7.18 -21.62 0.75
CA HIS A 77 7.90 -22.76 0.20
C HIS A 77 8.29 -23.76 1.30
N ALA A 78 8.76 -23.26 2.45
CA ALA A 78 9.10 -24.08 3.60
C ALA A 78 7.86 -24.82 4.13
N ARG A 79 6.75 -24.12 4.36
CA ARG A 79 5.48 -24.72 4.77
C ARG A 79 4.96 -25.75 3.76
N PHE A 80 5.08 -25.45 2.47
CA PHE A 80 4.65 -26.38 1.43
C PHE A 80 5.46 -27.67 1.47
N LYS A 81 6.79 -27.59 1.60
CA LYS A 81 7.66 -28.76 1.75
C LYS A 81 7.33 -29.59 2.97
N GLU A 82 7.13 -28.94 4.12
CA GLU A 82 6.74 -29.60 5.36
C GLU A 82 5.41 -30.36 5.20
N ASN A 83 4.41 -29.71 4.61
CA ASN A 83 3.13 -30.34 4.32
C ASN A 83 3.27 -31.53 3.36
N VAL A 84 4.04 -31.40 2.28
CA VAL A 84 4.27 -32.50 1.34
C VAL A 84 4.98 -33.67 2.02
N GLN A 85 5.98 -33.41 2.87
CA GLN A 85 6.67 -34.46 3.61
C GLN A 85 5.72 -35.21 4.54
N SER A 86 4.91 -34.49 5.32
CA SER A 86 3.91 -35.12 6.20
C SER A 86 2.93 -36.00 5.43
N LEU A 87 2.54 -35.63 4.21
CA LEU A 87 1.64 -36.43 3.39
C LEU A 87 2.32 -37.70 2.86
N GLN A 88 3.62 -37.64 2.52
CA GLN A 88 4.38 -38.82 2.11
C GLN A 88 4.58 -39.83 3.25
N ASP A 89 4.69 -39.36 4.48
CA ASP A 89 4.85 -40.22 5.66
C ASP A 89 3.54 -40.94 6.03
N ILE A 90 2.39 -40.34 5.71
CA ILE A 90 1.05 -40.90 5.99
C ILE A 90 0.59 -41.84 4.87
N LEU A 91 1.02 -41.59 3.62
CA LEU A 91 0.59 -42.40 2.48
C LEU A 91 1.43 -43.69 2.38
N PRO A 92 0.79 -44.88 2.38
CA PRO A 92 1.51 -46.13 2.21
C PRO A 92 2.18 -46.14 0.84
N ARG A 93 3.50 -46.35 0.80
CA ARG A 93 4.25 -46.55 -0.45
C ARG A 93 3.66 -47.78 -1.14
N ARG A 94 2.93 -47.58 -2.23
CA ARG A 94 2.51 -48.68 -3.10
C ARG A 94 3.78 -49.33 -3.65
N LYS A 95 4.08 -50.53 -3.14
CA LYS A 95 5.02 -51.48 -3.75
C LYS A 95 4.41 -52.08 -4.99
#